data_AF-A0A942LG10-F1
#
_entry.id   AF-A0A942LG10-F1
#
_cell.length_a   1.000
_cell.length_b   1.000
_cell.length_c   1.000
_cell.angle_alpha   90.00
_cell.angle_beta   90.00
_cell.angle_gamma   90.00
#
_symmetry.space_group_name_H-M   'P 1'
#
loop_
_entity.id
_entity.type
_entity.pdbx_description
1 polymer ?
#
loop_
_entity_poly.entity_id
_entity_poly.type
_entity_poly.pdbx_seq_one_letter_code
_entity_poly.pdbx_strand_id
1 'polypeptide(L)'
;KSNNRNLKIFLSLNTDTFKMVQVLIDMDGKNIICNFQVETEAIKYIFAKFEAKLKKNISSIGFDHVNLNFAVSNKRVNLLNAEEKKLDRMNSIDIRV
;
A
#
# COMPACT_ATOMS: atom_id res chain seq x y z
N LYS A 1 12.20 -26.85 3.52
CA LYS A 1 11.38 -26.05 4.48
C LYS A 1 11.34 -24.63 3.96
N SER A 2 10.19 -24.16 3.46
CA SER A 2 10.04 -22.81 2.88
C SER A 2 10.24 -21.75 3.95
N ASN A 3 11.21 -20.87 3.75
CA ASN A 3 11.42 -19.68 4.53
C ASN A 3 10.39 -18.64 4.08
N ASN A 4 9.15 -18.72 4.59
CA ASN A 4 8.12 -17.70 4.35
C ASN A 4 8.55 -16.42 5.10
N ARG A 5 9.44 -15.65 4.47
CA ARG A 5 9.83 -14.34 4.98
C ARG A 5 8.73 -13.36 4.60
N ASN A 6 8.02 -12.86 5.60
CA ASN A 6 7.12 -11.73 5.44
C ASN A 6 7.95 -10.52 5.02
N LEU A 7 7.65 -9.97 3.85
CA LEU A 7 8.40 -8.86 3.27
C LEU A 7 7.50 -7.64 3.20
N LYS A 8 7.92 -6.58 3.88
CA LYS A 8 7.28 -5.26 3.80
C LYS A 8 8.18 -4.31 3.00
N ILE A 9 7.63 -3.73 1.94
CA ILE A 9 8.31 -2.75 1.09
C ILE A 9 7.53 -1.46 1.18
N PHE A 10 8.21 -0.37 1.51
CA PHE A 10 7.67 0.97 1.38
C PHE A 10 8.28 1.67 0.18
N LEU A 11 7.44 2.15 -0.72
CA LEU A 11 7.86 2.94 -1.87
C LEU A 11 7.20 4.31 -1.79
N SER A 12 7.98 5.36 -2.00
CA SER A 12 7.50 6.74 -2.09
C SER A 12 8.01 7.34 -3.38
N LEU A 13 7.11 7.55 -4.32
CA LEU A 13 7.39 8.11 -5.63
C LEU A 13 6.90 9.55 -5.65
N ASN A 14 7.81 10.50 -5.84
CA ASN A 14 7.45 11.87 -6.14
C ASN A 14 7.43 12.02 -7.67
N THR A 15 6.28 12.37 -8.22
CA THR A 15 6.09 12.52 -9.66
C THR A 15 5.65 13.94 -9.96
N ASP A 16 6.09 14.50 -11.08
CA ASP A 16 5.70 15.86 -11.47
C ASP A 16 4.20 15.98 -11.71
N THR A 17 3.55 14.89 -12.16
CA THR A 17 2.15 14.87 -12.61
C THR A 17 1.17 14.37 -11.55
N PHE A 18 1.55 13.36 -10.75
CA PHE A 18 0.70 12.80 -9.69
C PHE A 18 1.13 13.23 -8.30
N LYS A 19 2.09 14.16 -8.19
CA LYS A 19 2.70 14.55 -6.92
C LYS A 19 3.21 13.31 -6.17
N MET A 20 3.13 13.28 -4.85
CA MET A 20 3.57 12.12 -4.07
C MET A 20 2.57 10.97 -4.13
N VAL A 21 3.05 9.80 -4.50
CA VAL A 21 2.37 8.50 -4.37
C VAL A 21 3.21 7.64 -3.43
N GLN A 22 2.63 7.21 -2.32
CA GLN A 22 3.26 6.28 -1.39
C GLN A 22 2.54 4.94 -1.44
N VAL A 23 3.26 3.83 -1.35
CA VAL A 23 2.67 2.50 -1.24
C VAL A 23 3.43 1.67 -0.22
N LEU A 24 2.68 1.09 0.71
CA LEU A 24 3.17 0.03 1.59
C LEU A 24 2.70 -1.31 1.05
N ILE A 25 3.65 -2.14 0.65
CA ILE A 25 3.43 -3.48 0.11
C ILE A 25 3.79 -4.48 1.21
N ASP A 26 2.84 -5.32 1.60
CA ASP A 26 3.01 -6.40 2.55
C ASP A 26 2.83 -7.73 1.81
N MET A 27 3.84 -8.59 1.84
CA MET A 27 3.83 -9.90 1.17
C MET A 27 4.03 -11.01 2.21
N ASP A 28 3.07 -11.93 2.27
CA ASP A 28 3.10 -13.13 3.12
C ASP A 28 2.68 -14.35 2.29
N GLY A 29 3.66 -15.19 1.94
CA GLY A 29 3.46 -16.34 1.07
C GLY A 29 2.90 -15.92 -0.29
N LYS A 30 1.66 -16.34 -0.58
CA LYS A 30 0.95 -16.00 -1.82
C LYS A 30 -0.03 -14.83 -1.68
N ASN A 31 -0.03 -14.18 -0.53
CA ASN A 31 -0.85 -13.01 -0.25
C ASN A 31 -0.01 -11.74 -0.45
N ILE A 32 -0.61 -10.72 -1.06
CA ILE A 32 -0.01 -9.41 -1.21
C ILE A 32 -1.06 -8.33 -0.97
N ILE A 33 -0.71 -7.38 -0.10
CA ILE A 33 -1.53 -6.22 0.23
C ILE A 33 -0.74 -4.96 -0.15
N CYS A 34 -1.30 -4.17 -1.05
CA CYS A 34 -0.72 -2.88 -1.43
C CYS A 34 -1.62 -1.75 -0.90
N ASN A 35 -1.12 -1.01 0.08
CA ASN A 35 -1.81 0.15 0.64
C ASN A 35 -1.25 1.43 0.00
N PHE A 36 -1.98 1.97 -0.97
CA PHE A 36 -1.64 3.20 -1.66
C PHE A 36 -2.15 4.41 -0.90
N GLN A 37 -1.30 5.40 -0.77
CA GLN A 37 -1.63 6.73 -0.33
C GLN A 37 -1.29 7.73 -1.42
N VAL A 38 -2.29 8.53 -1.80
CA VAL A 38 -2.17 9.54 -2.85
C VAL A 38 -2.64 10.89 -2.33
N GLU A 39 -2.16 11.98 -2.92
CA GLU A 39 -2.47 13.32 -2.41
C GLU A 39 -3.90 13.81 -2.67
N THR A 40 -4.58 13.30 -3.72
CA THR A 40 -5.91 13.78 -4.11
C THR A 40 -6.84 12.66 -4.58
N GLU A 41 -8.16 12.89 -4.49
CA GLU A 41 -9.18 11.98 -5.02
C GLU A 41 -9.08 11.85 -6.55
N ALA A 42 -8.66 12.89 -7.27
CA ALA A 42 -8.44 12.82 -8.71
C ALA A 42 -7.37 11.78 -9.08
N ILE A 43 -6.26 11.74 -8.34
CA ILE A 43 -5.21 10.74 -8.52
C ILE A 43 -5.74 9.34 -8.17
N LYS A 44 -6.44 9.21 -7.03
CA LYS A 44 -7.07 7.94 -6.64
C LYS A 44 -8.00 7.39 -7.72
N TYR A 45 -8.81 8.26 -8.33
CA TYR A 45 -9.70 7.88 -9.42
C TYR A 45 -8.94 7.37 -10.65
N ILE A 46 -7.78 7.96 -10.97
CA ILE A 46 -6.91 7.46 -12.05
C ILE A 46 -6.38 6.07 -11.71
N PHE A 47 -5.89 5.84 -10.49
CA PHE A 47 -5.39 4.53 -10.06
C PHE A 47 -6.48 3.45 -10.05
N ALA A 48 -7.71 3.80 -9.61
CA ALA A 48 -8.85 2.89 -9.62
C ALA A 48 -9.16 2.36 -11.03
N LYS A 49 -8.97 3.17 -12.09
CA LYS A 49 -9.13 2.71 -13.48
C LYS A 49 -8.15 1.60 -13.89
N PHE A 50 -6.99 1.53 -13.24
CA PHE A 50 -5.96 0.52 -13.52
C PHE A 50 -5.96 -0.63 -12.52
N GLU A 51 -6.84 -0.63 -11.52
CA GLU A 51 -6.85 -1.59 -10.41
C GLU A 51 -6.95 -3.04 -10.90
N ALA A 52 -7.91 -3.33 -11.78
CA ALA A 52 -8.10 -4.68 -12.32
C ALA A 52 -6.87 -5.18 -13.09
N LYS A 53 -6.23 -4.30 -13.88
CA LYS A 53 -5.01 -4.62 -14.62
C LYS A 53 -3.84 -4.88 -13.68
N LEU A 54 -3.70 -4.07 -12.64
CA LEU A 54 -2.65 -4.24 -11.63
C LEU A 54 -2.83 -5.55 -10.85
N LYS A 55 -4.06 -5.86 -10.42
CA LYS A 55 -4.40 -7.16 -9.78
C LYS A 55 -4.01 -8.33 -10.67
N LYS A 56 -4.43 -8.30 -11.94
CA LYS A 56 -4.09 -9.34 -12.92
C LYS A 56 -2.57 -9.51 -13.08
N ASN A 57 -1.83 -8.41 -13.21
CA ASN A 57 -0.38 -8.45 -13.37
C ASN A 57 0.31 -9.03 -12.12
N ILE A 58 -0.10 -8.61 -10.92
CA ILE A 58 0.46 -9.14 -9.67
C ILE A 58 0.14 -10.65 -9.54
N SER A 59 -1.09 -11.06 -9.83
CA SER A 59 -1.46 -12.47 -9.81
C SER A 59 -0.67 -13.31 -10.82
N SER A 60 -0.36 -12.75 -12.00
CA SER A 60 0.44 -13.46 -13.02
C SER A 60 1.88 -13.76 -12.56
N ILE A 61 2.37 -13.11 -11.51
CA ILE A 61 3.70 -13.32 -10.93
C ILE A 61 3.66 -14.42 -9.84
N GLY A 62 2.48 -14.88 -9.42
CA GLY A 62 2.31 -16.02 -8.50
C GLY A 62 1.58 -15.71 -7.18
N PHE A 63 0.97 -14.54 -7.05
CA PHE A 63 0.15 -14.18 -5.89
C PHE A 63 -1.33 -14.54 -6.11
N ASP A 64 -1.88 -15.39 -5.26
CA ASP A 64 -3.26 -15.86 -5.36
C ASP A 64 -4.25 -14.84 -4.76
N HIS A 65 -3.83 -14.11 -3.72
CA HIS A 65 -4.68 -13.13 -3.03
C HIS A 65 -4.05 -11.74 -3.09
N VAL A 66 -4.62 -10.89 -3.95
CA VAL A 66 -4.15 -9.52 -4.18
C VAL A 66 -5.16 -8.52 -3.65
N ASN A 67 -4.80 -7.78 -2.61
CA ASN A 67 -5.62 -6.69 -2.07
C ASN A 67 -4.96 -5.33 -2.36
N LEU A 68 -5.72 -4.42 -2.97
CA LEU A 68 -5.26 -3.07 -3.29
C LEU A 68 -6.18 -2.09 -2.56
N ASN A 69 -5.60 -1.34 -1.62
CA ASN A 69 -6.31 -0.33 -0.85
C ASN A 69 -5.82 1.06 -1.25
N PHE A 70 -6.73 2.04 -1.30
CA PHE A 70 -6.40 3.41 -1.68
C PHE A 70 -6.93 4.40 -0.64
N ALA A 71 -6.05 5.25 -0.13
CA ALA A 71 -6.38 6.34 0.76
C ALA A 71 -5.90 7.68 0.18
N VAL A 72 -6.68 8.74 0.41
CA VAL A 72 -6.25 10.11 0.08
C VAL A 72 -5.72 10.76 1.34
N SER A 73 -4.49 11.26 1.27
CA SER A 73 -3.87 12.02 2.35
C SER A 73 -2.74 12.88 1.79
N ASN A 74 -2.75 14.15 2.19
CA ASN A 74 -1.71 15.13 1.88
C ASN A 74 -0.54 15.09 2.87
N LYS A 75 -0.57 14.21 3.88
CA LYS A 75 0.51 14.05 4.85
C LYS A 75 1.56 13.10 4.30
N ARG A 76 2.82 13.53 4.25
CA ARG A 76 3.94 12.62 3.96
C ARG A 76 4.07 11.64 5.13
N VAL A 77 3.97 10.34 4.86
CA VAL A 77 4.30 9.32 5.87
C VAL A 77 5.81 9.32 6.04
N ASN A 78 6.28 9.68 7.24
CA ASN A 78 7.67 9.51 7.63
C ASN A 78 7.78 8.28 8.52
N LEU A 79 8.16 7.14 7.94
CA LEU A 79 8.30 5.87 8.67
C LEU A 79 9.46 5.89 9.68
N LEU A 80 10.43 6.80 9.54
CA LEU A 80 11.56 6.92 10.47
C LEU A 80 11.17 7.56 11.80
N ASN A 81 10.03 8.26 11.86
CA ASN A 81 9.51 8.87 13.08
C ASN A 81 8.35 8.09 13.72
N ALA A 82 8.07 6.87 13.22
CA ALA A 82 6.92 6.08 13.65
C ALA A 82 7.08 5.47 15.06
N GLU A 83 8.29 5.47 15.63
CA GLU A 83 8.54 4.94 16.98
C GLU A 83 8.16 5.93 18.10
N GLU A 84 8.03 7.24 17.83
CA GLU A 84 7.83 8.24 18.89
C GLU A 84 6.41 8.80 19.04
N LYS A 85 5.49 8.45 18.14
CA LYS A 85 4.09 8.85 18.29
C LYS A 85 3.21 7.61 18.25
N LYS A 86 2.70 7.23 19.43
CA LYS A 86 1.44 6.50 19.55
C LYS A 86 0.52 6.99 18.44
N LEU A 87 0.19 6.07 17.55
CA LEU A 87 -0.62 6.24 16.36
C LEU A 87 -2.08 6.49 16.78
N ASP A 88 -2.32 7.46 17.65
CA ASP A 88 -3.64 7.92 18.04
C ASP A 88 -4.26 8.58 16.81
N ARG A 89 -5.21 7.86 16.19
CA ARG A 89 -6.08 8.28 15.08
C ARG A 89 -5.50 8.15 13.66
N MET A 90 -4.99 6.99 13.33
CA MET A 90 -5.30 6.41 12.02
C MET A 90 -6.36 5.34 12.23
N ASN A 91 -7.34 5.24 11.33
CA ASN A 91 -8.38 4.20 11.35
C ASN A 91 -7.72 2.81 11.44
N SER A 92 -7.53 2.33 12.66
CA SER A 92 -7.02 1.00 12.95
C SER A 92 -8.20 0.06 12.90
N ILE A 93 -8.29 -0.72 11.82
CA ILE A 93 -8.94 -2.03 11.93
C ILE A 93 -7.93 -2.89 12.69
N ASP A 94 -8.12 -2.96 14.00
CA ASP A 94 -7.48 -3.93 14.89
C ASP A 94 -8.25 -5.25 14.72
N ILE A 95 -7.72 -6.19 13.94
CA ILE A 95 -8.22 -7.57 13.94
C ILE A 95 -7.30 -8.34 14.88
N ARG A 96 -7.78 -8.55 16.11
CA ARG A 96 -7.23 -9.58 16.99
C ARG A 96 -7.92 -10.91 16.69
N VAL A 97 -7.09 -11.94 16.74
CA VAL A 97 -7.28 -13.37 16.38
C VAL A 97 -8.63 -13.94 16.76
#